data_AF-A0AAV4TCF6-F1
#
_entry.id   AF-A0AAV4TCF6-F1
#
_cell.length_a   1.000
_cell.length_b   1.000
_cell.length_c   1.000
_cell.angle_alpha   90.00
_cell.angle_beta   90.00
_cell.angle_gamma   90.00
#
_symmetry.space_group_name_H-M   'P 1'
#
loop_
_entity.id
_entity.type
_entity.pdbx_description
1 polymer ?
#
loop_
_entity_poly.entity_id
_entity_poly.type
_entity_poly.pdbx_seq_one_letter_code
_entity_poly.pdbx_strand_id
1 'polypeptide(L)'
;MRTGQFKKTEWEQVDCMLQKELKTTLSIPDGAANEYLYGHRKHGCVGIPIASEESELNLVDTAFKLLTSKDEFVQQLAESHLMRTVRQLLHAEPSDANLGDFMSGDIEGRFATSTNKLSNT
;
A
#
# COMPACT_ATOMS: atom_id res chain seq x y z
N MET A 1 -5.27 -2.05 6.18
CA MET A 1 -4.45 -0.83 6.17
C MET A 1 -3.13 -1.04 6.89
N ARG A 2 -3.09 -1.04 8.24
CA ARG A 2 -1.83 -0.91 9.01
C ARG A 2 -0.84 -2.07 8.91
N THR A 3 -1.31 -3.29 8.67
CA THR A 3 -0.45 -4.48 8.58
C THR A 3 -0.02 -4.83 7.15
N GLY A 4 -0.45 -4.06 6.14
CA GLY A 4 -0.10 -4.31 4.73
C GLY A 4 -0.54 -5.67 4.16
N GLN A 5 -1.41 -6.41 4.87
CA GLN A 5 -1.77 -7.79 4.52
C GLN A 5 -2.64 -7.89 3.25
N PHE A 6 -3.43 -6.87 2.98
CA PHE A 6 -4.35 -6.80 1.86
C PHE A 6 -3.86 -5.76 0.85
N LYS A 7 -4.01 -6.07 -0.43
CA LYS A 7 -3.63 -5.20 -1.55
C LYS A 7 -4.58 -4.01 -1.64
N LYS A 8 -4.11 -2.93 -2.28
CA LYS A 8 -4.91 -1.73 -2.57
C LYS A 8 -6.26 -2.07 -3.22
N THR A 9 -6.25 -2.96 -4.21
CA THR A 9 -7.45 -3.40 -4.94
C THR A 9 -8.51 -4.07 -4.04
N GLU A 10 -8.08 -4.70 -2.95
CA GLU A 10 -9.00 -5.31 -1.98
C GLU A 10 -9.63 -4.24 -1.09
N TRP A 11 -8.85 -3.22 -0.70
CA TRP A 11 -9.37 -2.05 0.01
C TRP A 11 -10.30 -1.20 -0.84
N GLU A 12 -10.05 -1.08 -2.14
CA GLU A 12 -10.95 -0.38 -3.08
C GLU A 12 -12.33 -1.04 -3.14
N GLN A 13 -12.39 -2.37 -3.07
CA GLN A 13 -13.67 -3.10 -3.03
C GLN A 13 -14.42 -2.80 -1.73
N VAL A 14 -13.70 -2.78 -0.61
CA VAL A 14 -14.27 -2.41 0.70
C VAL A 14 -14.78 -0.97 0.69
N ASP A 15 -14.01 -0.04 0.13
CA ASP A 15 -14.40 1.37 -0.01
C ASP A 15 -15.68 1.51 -0.84
N CYS A 16 -15.77 0.81 -1.99
CA CYS A 16 -16.98 0.79 -2.83
C CYS A 16 -18.22 0.29 -2.08
N MET A 17 -18.07 -0.80 -1.32
CA MET A 17 -19.17 -1.36 -0.53
C MET A 17 -19.59 -0.41 0.59
N LEU A 18 -18.62 0.11 1.35
CA LEU A 18 -18.86 1.05 2.44
C LEU A 18 -19.50 2.34 1.94
N GLN A 19 -19.08 2.87 0.81
CA GLN A 19 -19.62 4.10 0.24
C GLN A 19 -21.15 4.04 0.08
N LYS A 20 -21.67 2.93 -0.45
CA LYS A 20 -23.11 2.74 -0.65
C LYS A 20 -23.88 2.70 0.67
N GLU A 21 -23.35 1.97 1.65
CA GLU A 21 -23.94 1.87 2.99
C GLU A 21 -23.88 3.21 3.74
N LEU A 22 -22.77 3.95 3.59
CA LEU A 22 -22.58 5.28 4.19
C LEU A 22 -23.57 6.29 3.62
N LYS A 23 -23.77 6.31 2.29
CA LYS A 23 -24.77 7.18 1.67
C LYS A 23 -26.18 6.85 2.18
N THR A 24 -26.52 5.57 2.26
CA THR A 24 -27.82 5.11 2.78
C THR A 24 -28.01 5.54 4.25
N THR A 25 -27.01 5.29 5.09
CA THR A 25 -27.05 5.60 6.53
C THR A 25 -27.18 7.11 6.78
N LEU A 26 -26.48 7.92 6.00
CA LEU A 26 -26.50 9.38 6.12
C LEU A 26 -27.67 10.03 5.35
N SER A 27 -28.57 9.23 4.76
CA SER A 27 -29.69 9.70 3.93
C SER A 27 -29.25 10.61 2.77
N ILE A 28 -28.08 10.32 2.19
CA ILE A 28 -27.50 11.05 1.06
C ILE A 28 -27.98 10.40 -0.24
N PRO A 29 -28.43 11.17 -1.24
CA PRO A 29 -28.78 10.63 -2.55
C PRO A 29 -27.61 9.92 -3.25
N ASP A 30 -27.89 8.85 -4.00
CA ASP A 30 -26.85 8.08 -4.71
C ASP A 30 -26.03 8.96 -5.68
N GLY A 31 -26.67 9.93 -6.33
CA GLY A 31 -26.04 10.88 -7.25
C GLY A 31 -25.24 12.00 -6.58
N ALA A 32 -25.19 12.07 -5.25
CA ALA A 32 -24.42 13.08 -4.54
C ALA A 32 -22.91 12.88 -4.70
N ALA A 33 -22.18 13.98 -4.73
CA ALA A 33 -20.72 13.98 -4.84
C ALA A 33 -20.05 13.25 -3.67
N ASN A 34 -19.14 12.34 -4.00
CA ASN A 34 -18.39 11.57 -3.00
C ASN A 34 -17.44 12.45 -2.17
N GLU A 35 -17.12 13.64 -2.67
CA GLU A 35 -16.35 14.66 -1.96
C GLU A 35 -17.01 15.05 -0.62
N TYR A 36 -18.33 14.95 -0.49
CA TYR A 36 -18.98 15.16 0.80
C TYR A 36 -18.56 14.12 1.85
N LEU A 37 -18.33 12.87 1.44
CA LEU A 37 -17.91 11.79 2.34
C LEU A 37 -16.43 11.90 2.69
N TYR A 38 -15.57 12.06 1.68
CA TYR A 38 -14.12 11.96 1.82
C TYR A 38 -13.41 13.31 2.04
N GLY A 39 -14.10 14.42 1.76
CA GLY A 39 -13.55 15.76 1.87
C GLY A 39 -13.23 16.19 3.31
N HIS A 40 -12.45 17.26 3.44
CA HIS A 40 -11.96 17.70 4.75
C HIS A 40 -13.09 18.29 5.62
N ARG A 41 -13.14 17.91 6.90
CA ARG A 41 -14.18 18.33 7.87
C ARG A 41 -14.35 19.85 8.02
N LYS A 42 -13.29 20.64 7.81
CA LYS A 42 -13.35 22.12 7.82
C LYS A 42 -14.28 22.70 6.74
N HIS A 43 -14.55 21.97 5.66
CA HIS A 43 -15.44 22.39 4.58
C HIS A 43 -16.89 21.90 4.79
N GLY A 44 -17.22 21.30 5.94
CA GLY A 44 -18.54 20.72 6.22
C GLY A 44 -18.73 19.29 5.69
N CYS A 45 -17.67 18.66 5.17
CA CYS A 45 -17.65 17.26 4.76
C CYS A 45 -17.56 16.31 5.98
N VAL A 46 -17.85 15.03 5.77
CA VAL A 46 -17.78 14.00 6.83
C VAL A 46 -16.33 13.65 7.17
N GLY A 47 -15.43 13.64 6.18
CA GLY A 47 -14.00 13.35 6.35
C GLY A 47 -13.72 11.90 6.71
N ILE A 48 -14.40 10.98 6.04
CA ILE A 48 -14.13 9.55 6.11
C ILE A 48 -12.84 9.27 5.35
N PRO A 49 -11.85 8.57 5.94
CA PRO A 49 -10.65 8.20 5.23
C PRO A 49 -10.94 7.15 4.15
N ILE A 50 -10.24 7.24 3.02
CA ILE A 50 -10.29 6.25 1.95
C ILE A 50 -9.34 5.12 2.33
N ALA A 51 -9.85 3.90 2.53
CA ALA A 51 -9.06 2.81 3.09
C ALA A 51 -7.95 2.35 2.14
N SER A 52 -8.20 2.41 0.83
CA SER A 52 -7.23 2.08 -0.21
C SER A 52 -6.02 3.01 -0.18
N GLU A 53 -6.23 4.33 -0.15
CA GLU A 53 -5.15 5.33 -0.06
C GLU A 53 -4.36 5.20 1.24
N GLU A 54 -5.08 5.11 2.35
CA GLU A 54 -4.45 4.94 3.66
C GLU A 54 -3.64 3.63 3.74
N SER A 55 -4.03 2.58 3.03
CA SER A 55 -3.29 1.32 3.04
C SER A 55 -1.88 1.46 2.47
N GLU A 56 -1.74 2.25 1.40
CA GLU A 56 -0.45 2.54 0.77
C GLU A 56 0.39 3.46 1.64
N LEU A 57 -0.22 4.53 2.19
CA LEU A 57 0.46 5.46 3.09
C LEU A 57 1.04 4.74 4.31
N ASN A 58 0.26 3.84 4.92
CA ASN A 58 0.71 3.05 6.07
C ASN A 58 1.83 2.07 5.72
N LEU A 59 1.86 1.55 4.49
CA LEU A 59 2.93 0.65 4.03
C LEU A 59 4.25 1.41 3.93
N VAL A 60 4.24 2.58 3.28
CA VAL A 60 5.42 3.44 3.13
C VAL A 60 5.93 3.91 4.49
N ASP A 61 5.03 4.40 5.35
CA ASP A 61 5.36 4.86 6.70
C ASP A 61 5.98 3.74 7.55
N THR A 62 5.43 2.53 7.48
CA THR A 62 5.96 1.38 8.22
C THR A 62 7.35 0.98 7.71
N ALA A 63 7.54 0.89 6.38
CA ALA A 63 8.84 0.57 5.80
C ALA A 63 9.90 1.61 6.19
N PHE A 64 9.55 2.90 6.10
CA PHE A 64 10.44 3.99 6.51
C PHE A 64 10.82 3.86 7.99
N LYS A 65 9.84 3.69 8.89
CA LYS A 65 10.10 3.54 10.33
C LYS A 65 11.01 2.36 10.66
N LEU A 66 10.87 1.23 9.95
CA LEU A 66 11.71 0.05 10.15
C LEU A 66 13.15 0.30 9.68
N LEU A 67 13.31 0.89 8.48
CA LEU A 67 14.62 1.15 7.87
C LEU A 67 15.38 2.31 8.54
N THR A 68 14.67 3.26 9.15
CA THR A 68 15.27 4.37 9.92
C THR A 68 15.10 4.19 11.42
N SER A 69 14.90 2.95 11.89
CA SER A 69 14.73 2.66 13.31
C SER A 69 15.99 3.07 14.09
N LYS A 70 15.81 3.57 15.31
CA LYS A 70 16.93 3.83 16.25
C LYS A 70 17.48 2.54 16.85
N ASP A 71 16.70 1.47 16.82
CA ASP A 71 17.12 0.15 17.25
C ASP A 71 17.91 -0.51 16.12
N GLU A 72 19.23 -0.65 16.32
CA GLU A 72 20.16 -1.23 15.35
C GLU A 72 19.76 -2.65 14.92
N PHE A 73 19.20 -3.45 15.82
CA PHE A 73 18.79 -4.81 15.49
C PHE A 73 17.60 -4.80 14.52
N VAL A 74 16.60 -3.95 14.79
CA VAL A 74 15.42 -3.80 13.92
C VAL A 74 15.84 -3.26 12.55
N GLN A 75 16.72 -2.26 12.53
CA GLN A 75 17.22 -1.67 11.30
C GLN A 75 17.97 -2.71 10.44
N GLN A 76 18.92 -3.44 11.03
CA GLN A 76 19.68 -4.48 10.32
C GLN A 76 18.78 -5.62 9.84
N LEU A 77 17.77 -6.00 10.63
CA LEU A 77 16.80 -7.02 10.24
C LEU A 77 15.96 -6.55 9.05
N ALA A 78 15.51 -5.29 9.05
CA ALA A 78 14.74 -4.71 7.95
C ALA A 78 15.59 -4.59 6.67
N GLU A 79 16.83 -4.12 6.79
CA GLU A 79 17.77 -3.98 5.67
C GLU A 79 18.13 -5.35 5.06
N SER A 80 18.45 -6.35 5.90
CA SER A 80 18.73 -7.71 5.43
C SER A 80 17.53 -8.36 4.75
N HIS A 81 16.31 -8.07 5.23
CA HIS A 81 15.09 -8.52 4.57
C HIS A 81 14.92 -7.87 3.20
N LEU A 82 15.10 -6.54 3.11
CA LEU A 82 15.01 -5.79 1.87
C LEU A 82 16.03 -6.31 0.84
N MET A 83 17.32 -6.40 1.21
CA MET A 83 18.37 -6.93 0.35
C MET A 83 18.05 -8.34 -0.14
N ARG A 84 17.55 -9.22 0.73
CA ARG A 84 17.16 -10.58 0.35
C ARG A 84 16.02 -10.59 -0.67
N THR A 85 14.99 -9.77 -0.47
CA THR A 85 13.87 -9.67 -1.42
C THR A 85 14.35 -9.17 -2.78
N VAL A 86 15.16 -8.11 -2.81
CA VAL A 86 15.68 -7.54 -4.07
C VAL A 86 16.64 -8.51 -4.78
N ARG A 87 17.51 -9.21 -4.02
CA ARG A 87 18.38 -10.27 -4.55
C ARG A 87 17.56 -11.39 -5.21
N GLN A 88 16.44 -11.79 -4.61
CA GLN A 88 15.56 -12.82 -5.17
C GLN A 88 14.91 -12.40 -6.49
N LEU A 89 14.56 -11.12 -6.62
CA LEU A 89 13.94 -10.58 -7.85
C LEU A 89 14.97 -10.38 -8.97
N LEU A 90 16.16 -9.85 -8.64
CA LEU A 90 17.21 -9.59 -9.63
C LEU A 90 18.06 -10.80 -9.99
N HIS A 91 18.01 -11.86 -9.17
CA HIS A 91 18.93 -13.01 -9.23
C HIS A 91 20.42 -12.61 -9.18
N ALA A 92 20.73 -11.46 -8.55
CA ALA A 92 22.07 -10.89 -8.45
C ALA A 92 22.22 -10.09 -7.15
N GLU A 93 23.46 -9.78 -6.76
CA GLU A 93 23.73 -8.94 -5.59
C GLU A 93 23.21 -7.51 -5.80
N PRO A 94 22.29 -7.02 -4.96
CA PRO A 94 21.68 -5.72 -5.16
C PRO A 94 22.62 -4.57 -4.76
N SER A 95 22.69 -3.53 -5.59
CA SER A 95 23.30 -2.24 -5.23
C SER A 95 22.27 -1.33 -4.54
N ASP A 96 22.74 -0.29 -3.84
CA ASP A 96 21.85 0.71 -3.21
C ASP A 96 20.89 1.37 -4.21
N ALA A 97 21.33 1.58 -5.45
CA ALA A 97 20.47 2.09 -6.52
C ALA A 97 19.31 1.13 -6.80
N ASN A 98 19.59 -0.18 -6.88
CA ASN A 98 18.56 -1.20 -7.09
C ASN A 98 17.57 -1.25 -5.90
N LEU A 99 18.04 -1.03 -4.67
CA LEU A 99 17.17 -0.96 -3.49
C LEU A 99 16.24 0.26 -3.58
N GLY A 100 16.78 1.41 -3.99
CA GLY A 100 16.02 2.64 -4.20
C GLY A 100 14.95 2.52 -5.28
N ASP A 101 15.30 1.91 -6.43
CA ASP A 101 14.36 1.66 -7.53
C ASP A 101 13.20 0.76 -7.07
N PHE A 102 13.52 -0.35 -6.40
CA PHE A 102 12.53 -1.28 -5.85
C PHE A 102 11.58 -0.60 -4.85
N MET A 103 12.13 0.19 -3.92
CA MET A 103 11.33 0.91 -2.92
C MET A 103 10.48 2.05 -3.50
N SER A 104 10.86 2.58 -4.66
CA SER A 104 10.09 3.61 -5.37
C SER A 104 8.88 3.04 -6.11
N GLY A 105 8.70 1.71 -6.10
CA GLY A 105 7.61 1.04 -6.79
C GLY A 105 7.87 0.88 -8.29
N ASP A 106 9.13 0.95 -8.74
CA ASP A 106 9.51 0.55 -10.09
C ASP A 106 9.52 -0.99 -10.16
N ILE A 107 8.34 -1.58 -10.34
CA ILE A 107 8.15 -3.05 -10.41
C ILE A 107 8.14 -3.51 -11.88
N GLU A 108 8.30 -2.60 -12.84
CA GLU A 108 8.30 -2.92 -14.26
C GLU A 108 9.68 -3.43 -14.72
N GLY A 109 9.71 -4.41 -15.61
CA GLY A 109 10.95 -4.94 -16.18
C GLY A 109 11.78 -5.77 -15.18
N ARG A 110 12.84 -5.17 -14.60
CA ARG A 110 13.91 -5.88 -13.86
C ARG A 110 13.45 -6.51 -12.54
N PHE A 111 12.38 -6.00 -11.95
CA PHE A 111 11.80 -6.51 -10.70
C PHE A 111 10.48 -7.26 -10.93
N ALA A 112 10.10 -7.47 -12.19
CA ALA A 112 8.89 -8.20 -12.54
C ALA A 112 8.98 -9.62 -11.98
N THR A 113 8.02 -9.98 -11.14
CA THR A 113 7.92 -11.34 -10.64
C THR A 113 7.64 -12.25 -11.83
N SER A 114 8.56 -13.16 -12.16
CA SER A 114 8.30 -14.25 -13.10
C SER A 114 7.20 -15.13 -12.49
N THR A 115 5.95 -14.81 -12.79
CA THR A 115 4.83 -15.72 -12.56
C THR A 115 5.00 -16.87 -13.55
N ASN A 116 5.69 -17.92 -13.12
CA ASN A 116 5.77 -19.16 -13.87
C ASN A 116 4.35 -19.62 -14.25
N LYS A 117 4.07 -19.79 -15.54
CA LYS A 117 2.83 -20.33 -16.12
C LYS A 117 2.62 -21.84 -15.88
N LEU A 118 3.25 -22.44 -14.86
CA LEU A 118 3.32 -23.90 -14.67
C LEU A 118 2.77 -24.34 -13.30
N SER A 119 1.52 -24.04 -13.02
CA SER A 119 0.74 -24.77 -12.01
C SER A 119 -0.68 -24.99 -12.54
N ASN A 120 -0.79 -25.92 -13.49
CA ASN A 120 -2.00 -26.68 -13.80
C ASN A 120 -1.56 -27.90 -14.62
N THR A 121 -1.19 -28.96 -13.91
CA THR A 121 -1.20 -30.35 -14.38
C THR A 121 -1.72 -31.21 -13.24
#